data_AF-A0A9E5WMV3-F1
#
_entry.id   AF-A0A9E5WMV3-F1
#
_cell.length_a   1.000
_cell.length_b   1.000
_cell.length_c   1.000
_cell.angle_alpha   90.00
_cell.angle_beta   90.00
_cell.angle_gamma   90.00
#
_symmetry.space_group_name_H-M   'P 1'
#
loop_
_entity.id
_entity.type
_entity.pdbx_description
1 polymer ?
#
loop_
_entity_poly.entity_id
_entity_poly.type
_entity_poly.pdbx_seq_one_letter_code
_entity_poly.pdbx_strand_id
1 'polypeptide(L)'
;MSTPLTVEQMQRIAADIHQIATEIERQIQMVVDHHRMTAIAEKRIAFNHRQGHSAADMVRAGVDPDTAIDRIAAQSGLPQYCIAANMDSALKRLKQKDKAERNRHVIRLARKGNTNSEIAAQVGICTRTVTRIIGDEFRTPKPLTGS
;
A
#
# COMPACT_ATOMS: atom_id res chain seq x y z
N MET A 1 -51.50 -13.36 20.74
CA MET A 1 -52.00 -11.97 20.65
C MET A 1 -50.84 -11.07 21.06
N SER A 2 -50.30 -10.25 20.14
CA SER A 2 -49.26 -9.28 20.51
C SER A 2 -49.92 -8.07 21.14
N THR A 3 -49.51 -7.70 22.35
CA THR A 3 -49.93 -6.47 23.01
C THR A 3 -49.43 -5.27 22.20
N PRO A 4 -50.28 -4.29 21.87
CA PRO A 4 -49.84 -3.08 21.18
C PRO A 4 -48.88 -2.29 22.06
N LEU A 5 -47.89 -1.65 21.41
CA LEU A 5 -46.93 -0.77 22.09
C LEU A 5 -47.67 0.41 22.73
N THR A 6 -47.20 0.80 23.92
CA THR A 6 -47.66 2.02 24.57
C THR A 6 -47.06 3.25 23.88
N VAL A 7 -47.75 4.39 24.01
CA VAL A 7 -47.30 5.69 23.46
C VAL A 7 -45.90 6.04 23.97
N GLU A 8 -45.61 5.76 25.24
CA GLU A 8 -44.29 6.02 25.85
C GLU A 8 -43.19 5.13 25.25
N GLN A 9 -43.49 3.86 24.98
CA GLN A 9 -42.56 2.96 24.27
C GLN A 9 -42.33 3.43 22.83
N MET A 10 -43.36 3.90 22.13
CA MET A 10 -43.22 4.45 20.78
C MET A 10 -42.36 5.72 20.77
N GLN A 11 -42.54 6.61 21.75
CA GLN A 11 -41.74 7.84 21.89
C GLN A 11 -40.26 7.53 22.18
N ARG A 12 -39.97 6.53 23.03
CA ARG A 12 -38.60 6.11 23.32
C ARG A 12 -37.92 5.51 22.10
N ILE A 13 -38.62 4.65 21.36
CA ILE A 13 -38.13 4.08 20.10
C ILE A 13 -37.85 5.20 19.08
N ALA A 14 -38.73 6.21 18.98
CA ALA A 14 -38.51 7.34 18.08
C ALA A 14 -37.27 8.17 18.46
N ALA A 15 -37.03 8.39 19.76
CA ALA A 15 -35.84 9.08 20.25
C ALA A 15 -34.55 8.29 19.96
N ASP A 16 -34.57 6.97 20.21
CA ASP A 16 -33.42 6.10 19.94
C ASP A 16 -33.11 6.05 18.43
N ILE A 17 -34.13 5.97 17.57
CA ILE A 17 -33.98 6.03 16.11
C ILE A 17 -33.36 7.37 15.69
N HIS A 18 -33.82 8.49 16.27
CA HIS A 18 -33.26 9.80 15.97
C HIS A 18 -31.78 9.90 16.37
N GLN A 19 -31.42 9.41 17.56
CA GLN A 19 -30.04 9.39 18.02
C GLN A 19 -29.14 8.52 17.12
N ILE A 20 -29.62 7.34 16.72
CA ILE A 20 -28.91 6.46 15.79
C ILE A 20 -28.70 7.16 14.43
N ALA A 21 -29.73 7.84 13.91
CA ALA A 21 -29.63 8.57 12.65
C ALA A 21 -28.57 9.67 12.70
N THR A 22 -28.54 10.47 13.78
CA THR A 22 -27.53 11.52 13.96
C THR A 22 -26.11 10.96 14.06
N GLU A 23 -25.92 9.84 14.75
CA GLU A 23 -24.58 9.21 14.84
C GLU A 23 -24.14 8.61 13.49
N ILE A 24 -25.07 8.03 12.71
CA ILE A 24 -24.78 7.57 11.35
C ILE A 24 -24.37 8.74 10.46
N GLU A 25 -25.09 9.87 10.49
CA GLU A 25 -24.73 11.08 9.75
C GLU A 25 -23.33 11.58 10.13
N ARG A 26 -23.01 11.61 11.42
CA ARG A 26 -21.69 12.00 11.92
C ARG A 26 -20.59 11.07 11.38
N GLN A 27 -20.81 9.76 11.39
CA GLN A 27 -19.85 8.78 10.88
C GLN A 27 -19.67 8.88 9.37
N ILE A 28 -20.75 9.08 8.61
CA ILE A 28 -20.68 9.32 7.15
C ILE A 28 -19.85 10.58 6.88
N GLN A 29 -20.10 11.67 7.60
CA GLN A 29 -19.36 12.91 7.42
C GLN A 29 -17.86 12.73 7.69
N MET A 30 -17.50 12.00 8.75
CA MET A 30 -16.10 11.66 9.03
C MET A 30 -15.44 10.87 7.89
N VAL A 31 -16.15 9.92 7.28
CA VAL A 31 -15.63 9.13 6.15
C VAL A 31 -15.47 9.98 4.89
N VAL A 32 -16.41 10.91 4.64
CA VAL A 32 -16.36 11.85 3.52
C VAL A 32 -15.16 12.80 3.68
N ASP A 33 -14.97 13.38 4.87
CA ASP A 33 -13.84 14.28 5.14
C ASP A 33 -12.51 13.53 5.03
N HIS A 34 -12.45 12.29 5.51
CA HIS A 34 -11.28 11.42 5.31
C HIS A 34 -10.97 11.21 3.82
N HIS A 35 -11.97 10.88 2.99
CA HIS A 35 -11.80 10.72 1.55
C HIS A 35 -11.35 12.00 0.84
N ARG A 36 -11.89 13.15 1.27
CA ARG A 36 -11.48 14.44 0.72
C ARG A 36 -10.03 14.76 1.06
N MET A 37 -9.61 14.47 2.29
CA MET A 37 -8.25 14.68 2.76
C MET A 37 -7.25 13.74 2.08
N THR A 38 -7.61 12.47 1.85
CA THR A 38 -6.72 11.54 1.13
C THR A 38 -6.49 11.97 -0.31
N ALA A 39 -7.52 12.45 -1.03
CA ALA A 39 -7.36 12.93 -2.41
C ALA A 39 -6.46 14.19 -2.50
N ILE A 40 -6.54 15.10 -1.54
CA ILE A 40 -5.66 16.27 -1.47
C ILE A 40 -4.23 15.85 -1.09
N ALA A 41 -4.10 14.94 -0.13
CA ALA A 41 -2.82 14.38 0.30
C ALA A 41 -2.11 13.69 -0.85
N GLU A 42 -2.79 12.85 -1.63
CA GLU A 42 -2.22 12.17 -2.79
C GLU A 42 -1.62 13.13 -3.81
N LYS A 43 -2.35 14.20 -4.17
CA LYS A 43 -1.85 15.22 -5.11
C LYS A 43 -0.60 15.92 -4.57
N ARG A 44 -0.60 16.27 -3.28
CA ARG A 44 0.50 17.02 -2.65
C ARG A 44 1.72 16.14 -2.37
N ILE A 45 1.51 14.87 -2.02
CA ILE A 45 2.59 13.88 -1.91
C ILE A 45 3.20 13.57 -3.28
N ALA A 46 2.37 13.42 -4.32
CA ALA A 46 2.86 13.23 -5.68
C ALA A 46 3.67 14.45 -6.18
N PHE A 47 3.26 15.67 -5.80
CA PHE A 47 4.03 16.88 -6.07
C PHE A 47 5.38 16.87 -5.34
N ASN A 48 5.40 16.59 -4.03
CA ASN A 48 6.64 16.52 -3.25
C ASN A 48 7.60 15.43 -3.77
N HIS A 49 7.07 14.29 -4.22
CA HIS A 49 7.85 13.23 -4.85
C HIS A 49 8.50 13.70 -6.17
N ARG A 50 7.85 14.57 -6.95
CA ARG A 50 8.47 15.14 -8.17
C ARG A 50 9.61 16.11 -7.84
N GLN A 51 9.55 16.75 -6.68
CA GLN A 51 10.58 17.68 -6.20
C GLN A 51 11.70 17.00 -5.41
N GLY A 52 11.67 15.67 -5.23
CA GLY A 52 12.69 14.93 -4.47
C GLY A 52 12.60 15.11 -2.95
N HIS A 53 11.45 15.53 -2.44
CA HIS A 53 11.21 15.78 -1.01
C HIS A 53 10.19 14.78 -0.44
N SER A 54 10.43 13.48 -0.63
CA SER A 54 9.57 12.42 -0.06
C SER A 54 10.20 11.77 1.17
N ALA A 55 9.36 11.28 2.09
CA ALA A 55 9.84 10.52 3.25
C ALA A 55 10.62 9.27 2.81
N ALA A 56 10.21 8.64 1.71
CA ALA A 56 10.91 7.47 1.15
C ALA A 56 12.34 7.82 0.68
N ASP A 57 12.56 9.00 0.12
CA ASP A 57 13.90 9.44 -0.31
C ASP A 57 14.79 9.75 0.90
N MET A 58 14.23 10.34 1.95
CA MET A 58 14.95 10.58 3.21
C MET A 58 15.38 9.27 3.87
N VAL A 59 14.49 8.27 3.92
CA VAL A 59 14.82 6.95 4.46
C VAL A 59 15.92 6.28 3.65
N ARG A 60 15.91 6.40 2.32
CA ARG A 60 17.02 5.91 1.47
C ARG A 60 18.34 6.62 1.77
N ALA A 61 18.30 7.88 2.16
CA ALA A 61 19.47 8.64 2.58
C ALA A 61 19.92 8.29 4.03
N GLY A 62 19.26 7.34 4.69
CA GLY A 62 19.62 6.88 6.04
C GLY A 62 18.90 7.60 7.18
N VAL A 63 17.90 8.44 6.89
CA VAL A 63 17.07 9.05 7.93
C VAL A 63 16.11 7.98 8.49
N ASP A 64 15.95 8.00 9.82
CA ASP A 64 14.96 7.17 10.50
C ASP A 64 13.53 7.40 9.93
N PRO A 65 12.72 6.34 9.70
CA PRO A 65 11.39 6.44 9.11
C PRO A 65 10.43 7.37 9.86
N ASP A 66 10.40 7.31 11.19
CA ASP A 66 9.50 8.13 11.99
C ASP A 66 9.90 9.61 11.88
N THR A 67 11.20 9.87 11.95
CA THR A 67 11.77 11.21 11.74
C THR A 67 11.47 11.76 10.33
N ALA A 68 11.54 10.91 9.31
CA ALA A 68 11.22 11.30 7.94
C ALA A 68 9.73 11.62 7.78
N ILE A 69 8.86 10.81 8.37
CA ILE A 69 7.40 11.03 8.38
C ILE A 69 7.08 12.35 9.06
N ASP A 70 7.64 12.62 10.24
CA ASP A 70 7.39 13.83 11.01
C ASP A 70 7.80 15.09 10.25
N ARG A 71 8.99 15.08 9.65
CA ARG A 71 9.50 16.22 8.88
C ARG A 71 8.64 16.52 7.67
N ILE A 72 8.24 15.50 6.92
CA ILE A 72 7.38 15.67 5.75
C ILE A 72 5.97 16.07 6.16
N ALA A 73 5.42 15.54 7.25
CA ALA A 73 4.12 15.94 7.79
C ALA A 73 4.13 17.42 8.16
N ALA A 74 5.16 17.89 8.88
CA ALA A 74 5.34 19.29 9.25
C ALA A 74 5.48 20.22 8.03
N GLN A 75 6.24 19.81 7.01
CA GLN A 75 6.44 20.61 5.79
C GLN A 75 5.21 20.66 4.88
N SER A 76 4.50 19.53 4.77
CA SER A 76 3.36 19.40 3.85
C SER A 76 2.02 19.78 4.48
N GLY A 77 1.95 19.88 5.81
CA GLY A 77 0.69 20.05 6.54
C GLY A 77 -0.26 18.86 6.41
N LEU A 78 0.26 17.70 6.00
CA LEU A 78 -0.53 16.48 5.85
C LEU A 78 -0.44 15.62 7.10
N PRO A 79 -1.48 14.83 7.42
CA PRO A 79 -1.42 13.87 8.51
C PRO A 79 -0.30 12.84 8.32
N GLN A 80 0.39 12.50 9.41
CA GLN A 80 1.48 11.51 9.43
C GLN A 80 1.07 10.17 8.79
N TYR A 81 -0.16 9.69 9.06
CA TYR A 81 -0.64 8.42 8.51
C TYR A 81 -0.68 8.40 6.96
N CYS A 82 -1.00 9.53 6.33
CA CYS A 82 -0.97 9.64 4.86
C CYS A 82 0.45 9.52 4.32
N ILE A 83 1.41 10.16 5.00
CA ILE A 83 2.82 10.12 4.62
C ILE A 83 3.39 8.70 4.80
N ALA A 84 3.10 8.06 5.93
CA ALA A 84 3.53 6.68 6.22
C ALA A 84 3.02 5.69 5.17
N ALA A 85 1.71 5.71 4.87
CA ALA A 85 1.11 4.83 3.88
C ALA A 85 1.71 5.02 2.47
N ASN A 86 2.01 6.27 2.10
CA ASN A 86 2.66 6.56 0.82
C ASN A 86 4.11 6.09 0.78
N MET A 87 4.89 6.36 1.84
CA MET A 87 6.27 5.92 1.99
C MET A 87 6.37 4.40 1.85
N ASP A 88 5.55 3.65 2.58
CA ASP A 88 5.50 2.19 2.50
C ASP A 88 5.21 1.71 1.08
N SER A 89 4.23 2.34 0.43
CA SER A 89 3.88 2.01 -0.95
C SER A 89 5.03 2.29 -1.92
N ALA A 90 5.73 3.41 -1.76
CA ALA A 90 6.88 3.78 -2.57
C ALA A 90 8.06 2.81 -2.36
N LEU A 91 8.39 2.47 -1.11
CA LEU A 91 9.44 1.51 -0.78
C LEU A 91 9.11 0.10 -1.31
N LYS A 92 7.85 -0.34 -1.23
CA LYS A 92 7.39 -1.61 -1.81
C LYS A 92 7.57 -1.63 -3.32
N ARG A 93 7.16 -0.56 -4.03
CA ARG A 93 7.33 -0.44 -5.49
C ARG A 93 8.79 -0.49 -5.90
N LEU A 94 9.68 0.18 -5.17
CA LEU A 94 11.12 0.14 -5.42
C LEU A 94 11.67 -1.29 -5.26
N LYS A 95 11.39 -1.95 -4.13
CA LYS A 95 11.81 -3.34 -3.89
C LYS A 95 11.32 -4.30 -4.99
N GLN A 96 10.11 -4.09 -5.49
CA GLN A 96 9.57 -4.86 -6.62
C GLN A 96 10.33 -4.58 -7.92
N LYS A 97 10.67 -3.33 -8.20
CA LYS A 97 11.47 -2.93 -9.37
C LYS A 97 12.87 -3.56 -9.32
N ASP A 98 13.55 -3.47 -8.19
CA ASP A 98 14.89 -4.04 -8.00
C ASP A 98 14.87 -5.57 -8.15
N LYS A 99 13.84 -6.22 -7.58
CA LYS A 99 13.61 -7.65 -7.76
C LYS A 99 13.39 -8.00 -9.24
N ALA A 100 12.57 -7.23 -9.96
CA ALA A 100 12.30 -7.46 -11.37
C ALA A 100 13.56 -7.24 -12.24
N GLU A 101 14.37 -6.24 -11.92
CA GLU A 101 15.65 -6.00 -12.59
C GLU A 101 16.64 -7.14 -12.36
N ARG A 102 16.80 -7.58 -11.10
CA ARG A 102 17.61 -8.76 -10.78
C ARG A 102 17.14 -10.00 -11.53
N ASN A 103 15.83 -10.25 -11.56
CA ASN A 103 15.27 -11.39 -12.28
C ASN A 103 15.56 -11.31 -13.79
N ARG A 104 15.42 -10.12 -14.40
CA ARG A 104 15.79 -9.89 -15.80
C ARG A 104 17.29 -10.14 -16.05
N HIS A 105 18.15 -9.76 -15.11
CA HIS A 105 19.58 -10.04 -15.18
C HIS A 105 19.88 -11.54 -15.14
N VAL A 106 19.23 -12.28 -14.24
CA VAL A 106 19.30 -13.75 -14.17
C VAL A 106 18.88 -14.39 -15.50
N ILE A 107 17.72 -14.01 -16.05
CA ILE A 107 17.21 -14.54 -17.32
C ILE A 107 18.18 -14.24 -18.46
N ARG A 108 18.77 -13.03 -18.49
CA ARG A 108 19.75 -12.65 -19.51
C ARG A 108 21.00 -13.54 -19.46
N LEU A 109 21.51 -13.83 -18.26
CA LEU A 109 22.67 -14.70 -18.08
C LEU A 109 22.36 -16.15 -18.46
N ALA A 110 21.17 -16.65 -18.12
CA ALA A 110 20.70 -17.97 -18.54
C ALA A 110 20.61 -18.08 -20.07
N ARG A 111 20.08 -17.07 -20.76
CA ARG A 111 20.02 -17.03 -22.23
C ARG A 111 21.40 -17.00 -22.90
N LYS A 112 22.44 -16.54 -22.19
CA LYS A 112 23.84 -16.58 -22.66
C LYS A 112 24.49 -17.96 -22.45
N GLY A 113 23.79 -18.92 -21.85
CA GLY A 113 24.29 -20.27 -21.59
C GLY A 113 25.05 -20.44 -20.27
N ASN A 114 25.03 -19.45 -19.37
CA ASN A 114 25.66 -19.61 -18.05
C ASN A 114 24.89 -20.65 -17.21
N THR A 115 25.64 -21.43 -16.43
CA THR A 115 25.07 -22.40 -15.49
C THR A 115 24.42 -21.71 -14.29
N ASN A 116 23.49 -22.39 -13.62
CA ASN A 116 22.82 -21.85 -12.44
C ASN A 116 23.79 -21.46 -11.32
N SER A 117 24.92 -22.17 -11.19
CA SER A 117 25.96 -21.90 -10.20
C SER A 117 26.76 -20.63 -10.52
N GLU A 118 27.11 -20.42 -11.79
CA GLU A 118 27.81 -19.21 -12.24
C GLU A 118 26.92 -17.97 -12.08
N ILE A 119 25.63 -18.09 -12.46
CA ILE A 119 24.65 -17.02 -12.30
C ILE A 119 24.47 -16.69 -10.81
N ALA A 120 24.34 -17.70 -9.96
CA ALA A 120 24.21 -17.53 -8.52
C ALA A 120 25.39 -16.74 -7.93
N ALA A 121 26.61 -17.11 -8.31
CA ALA A 121 27.83 -16.42 -7.88
C ALA A 121 27.88 -14.97 -8.39
N GLN A 122 27.53 -14.74 -9.66
CA GLN A 122 27.58 -13.40 -10.27
C GLN A 122 26.52 -12.45 -9.70
N VAL A 123 25.31 -12.94 -9.41
CA VAL A 123 24.19 -12.13 -8.94
C VAL A 123 24.14 -12.05 -7.40
N GLY A 124 24.90 -12.89 -6.70
CA GLY A 124 24.92 -12.93 -5.23
C GLY A 124 23.66 -13.52 -4.61
N ILE A 125 23.09 -14.55 -5.24
CA ILE A 125 21.88 -15.25 -4.76
C ILE A 125 22.09 -16.76 -4.75
N CYS A 126 21.27 -17.50 -4.01
CA CYS A 126 21.39 -18.96 -4.00
C CYS A 126 20.92 -19.59 -5.32
N THR A 127 21.55 -20.70 -5.71
CA THR A 127 21.23 -21.47 -6.92
C THR A 127 19.77 -21.88 -7.01
N ARG A 128 19.14 -22.24 -5.88
CA ARG A 128 17.70 -22.55 -5.82
C ARG A 128 16.82 -21.38 -6.28
N THR A 129 17.22 -20.15 -5.98
CA THR A 129 16.51 -18.94 -6.41
C THR A 129 16.66 -18.73 -7.91
N VAL A 130 17.86 -18.95 -8.45
CA VAL A 130 18.12 -18.92 -9.91
C VAL A 130 17.23 -19.92 -10.64
N THR A 131 17.23 -21.19 -10.21
CA THR A 131 16.40 -22.24 -10.79
C THR A 131 14.91 -21.87 -10.78
N ARG A 132 14.41 -21.30 -9.67
CA ARG A 132 13.02 -20.85 -9.59
C ARG A 132 12.73 -19.72 -10.58
N ILE A 133 13.58 -18.68 -10.63
CA ILE A 133 13.38 -17.53 -11.54
C ILE A 133 13.34 -18.00 -12.99
N ILE A 134 14.26 -18.89 -13.39
CA ILE A 134 14.31 -19.47 -14.73
C ILE A 134 13.07 -20.34 -14.97
N GLY A 135 12.71 -21.21 -14.02
CA GLY A 135 11.54 -22.08 -14.12
C GLY A 135 10.22 -21.33 -14.22
N ASP A 136 10.08 -20.19 -13.55
CA ASP A 136 8.91 -19.32 -13.63
C ASP A 136 8.80 -18.61 -15.00
N GLU A 137 9.93 -18.24 -15.62
CA GLU A 137 9.98 -17.63 -16.97
C GLU A 137 9.57 -18.64 -18.07
N PHE A 138 9.95 -19.91 -17.91
CA PHE A 138 9.68 -20.96 -18.90
C PHE A 138 8.44 -21.82 -18.58
N ARG A 139 7.76 -21.59 -17.45
CA ARG A 139 6.44 -22.17 -17.18
C ARG A 139 5.41 -21.42 -18.02
N THR A 140 4.77 -22.12 -18.95
CA THR A 140 3.49 -21.66 -19.52
C THR A 140 2.50 -21.42 -18.38
N PRO A 141 1.70 -20.32 -18.42
CA PRO A 141 0.66 -20.11 -17.43
C PRO A 141 -0.31 -21.29 -17.49
N LYS A 142 -0.54 -21.91 -16.32
CA LYS A 142 -1.57 -22.96 -16.17
C LYS A 142 -2.89 -22.37 -16.66
N PRO A 143 -3.62 -23.01 -17.57
CA PRO A 143 -4.90 -22.50 -18.05
C PRO A 143 -5.79 -22.25 -16.82
N LEU A 144 -6.40 -21.06 -16.76
CA LEU A 144 -7.41 -20.74 -15.76
C LEU A 144 -8.55 -21.74 -15.97
N THR A 145 -8.57 -22.81 -15.18
CA THR A 145 -9.71 -23.71 -15.08
C THR A 145 -10.81 -22.90 -14.43
N GLY A 146 -11.70 -22.35 -15.25
CA GLY A 146 -12.98 -21.82 -14.81
C GLY A 146 -13.77 -22.95 -14.16
N SER A 147 -14.29 -22.68 -12.98
CA SER A 147 -15.35 -23.43 -12.31
C SER A 147 -16.34 -22.40 -11.78
#